data_AF-A0A7X8D4V1-F1
#
_entry.id   AF-A0A7X8D4V1-F1
#
_cell.length_a   1.000
_cell.length_b   1.000
_cell.length_c   1.000
_cell.angle_alpha   90.00
_cell.angle_beta   90.00
_cell.angle_gamma   90.00
#
_symmetry.space_group_name_H-M   'P 1'
#
loop_
_entity.id
_entity.type
_entity.pdbx_description
1 polymer ?
#
loop_
_entity_poly.entity_id
_entity_poly.type
_entity_poly.pdbx_seq_one_letter_code
_entity_poly.pdbx_strand_id
1 'polypeptide(L)'
;QQQYEQQGIIQHPAWQDQRIAFQPYPYPSYTVTLVEQLQQMRVDTQNTFLKQLDGPQVATDLVDDRFVKQAINDLGGLRAFGLDDAWERTEWIA
;
A
#
# COMPACT_ATOMS: atom_id res chain seq x y z
N GLN A 1 -15.99 -0.49 -12.14
CA GLN A 1 -17.20 -0.52 -11.28
C GLN A 1 -18.45 -0.84 -12.10
N GLN A 2 -18.74 -0.10 -13.17
CA GLN A 2 -19.89 -0.34 -14.08
C GLN A 2 -20.02 -1.79 -14.58
N GLN A 3 -18.91 -2.45 -14.90
CA GLN A 3 -18.92 -3.83 -15.37
C GLN A 3 -19.38 -4.84 -14.29
N TYR A 4 -19.09 -4.57 -13.00
CA TYR A 4 -19.51 -5.43 -11.89
C TYR A 4 -21.00 -5.24 -11.54
N GLU A 5 -21.53 -4.03 -11.72
CA GLU A 5 -22.97 -3.75 -11.59
C GLU A 5 -23.76 -4.45 -12.69
N GLN A 6 -23.28 -4.40 -13.93
CA GLN A 6 -23.87 -5.10 -15.06
C GLN A 6 -23.85 -6.63 -14.90
N GLN A 7 -22.84 -7.16 -14.20
CA GLN A 7 -22.73 -8.59 -13.88
C GLN A 7 -23.54 -9.01 -12.64
N GLY A 8 -24.26 -8.10 -11.98
CA GLY A 8 -25.03 -8.39 -10.77
C GLY A 8 -24.18 -8.71 -9.53
N ILE A 9 -22.88 -8.45 -9.58
CA ILE A 9 -21.95 -8.69 -8.47
C ILE A 9 -22.15 -7.65 -7.35
N ILE A 10 -22.63 -6.46 -7.69
CA ILE A 10 -22.99 -5.39 -6.74
C ILE A 10 -24.52 -5.38 -6.58
N GLN A 11 -25.00 -5.83 -5.42
CA GLN A 11 -26.44 -5.91 -5.11
C GLN A 11 -27.00 -4.60 -4.52
N HIS A 12 -26.14 -3.81 -3.87
CA HIS A 12 -26.53 -2.56 -3.21
C HIS A 12 -25.58 -1.41 -3.64
N PRO A 13 -25.65 -0.93 -4.89
CA PRO A 13 -24.75 0.12 -5.39
C PRO A 13 -24.87 1.43 -4.60
N ALA A 14 -26.02 1.68 -3.96
CA ALA A 14 -26.26 2.87 -3.15
C ALA A 14 -25.43 2.93 -1.84
N TRP A 15 -24.84 1.81 -1.39
CA TRP A 15 -24.02 1.81 -0.17
C TRP A 15 -22.66 2.50 -0.37
N GLN A 16 -22.26 2.75 -1.62
CA GLN A 16 -21.00 3.43 -1.98
C GLN A 16 -19.76 2.79 -1.34
N ASP A 17 -19.86 1.51 -1.01
CA ASP A 17 -18.80 0.81 -0.29
C ASP A 17 -17.56 0.72 -1.19
N GLN A 18 -16.45 1.31 -0.73
CA GLN A 18 -15.20 1.20 -1.44
C GLN A 18 -14.73 -0.24 -1.32
N ARG A 19 -14.71 -0.97 -2.44
CA ARG A 19 -14.09 -2.29 -2.49
C ARG A 19 -12.64 -2.14 -2.04
N ILE A 20 -12.15 -3.13 -1.29
CA ILE A 20 -10.72 -3.25 -0.96
C ILE A 20 -9.95 -3.16 -2.27
N ALA A 21 -9.43 -1.97 -2.54
CA ALA A 21 -8.73 -1.67 -3.78
C ALA A 21 -7.30 -2.12 -3.58
N PHE A 22 -6.82 -2.98 -4.46
CA PHE A 22 -5.41 -3.29 -4.51
C PHE A 22 -4.69 -2.12 -5.16
N GLN A 23 -3.88 -1.38 -4.40
CA GLN A 23 -2.95 -0.42 -4.98
C GLN A 23 -1.71 -1.19 -5.42
N PRO A 24 -1.36 -1.14 -6.72
CA PRO A 24 -0.35 -2.05 -7.28
C PRO A 24 1.08 -1.70 -6.85
N TYR A 25 1.33 -0.49 -6.36
CA TYR A 25 2.67 -0.02 -6.04
C TYR A 25 2.92 0.00 -4.51
N PRO A 26 3.94 -0.72 -4.02
CA PRO A 26 4.31 -0.73 -2.61
C PRO A 26 5.11 0.52 -2.26
N TYR A 27 4.42 1.62 -1.96
CA TYR A 27 5.08 2.88 -1.55
C TYR A 27 6.01 2.64 -0.35
N PRO A 28 7.30 3.03 -0.42
CA PRO A 28 8.25 2.84 0.68
C PRO A 28 7.79 3.48 1.99
N SER A 29 7.10 4.63 1.89
CA SER A 29 6.51 5.36 3.02
C SER A 29 5.61 4.48 3.89
N TYR A 30 4.85 3.57 3.29
CA TYR A 30 3.98 2.66 4.04
C TYR A 30 4.79 1.73 4.94
N THR A 31 5.87 1.12 4.43
CA THR A 31 6.74 0.24 5.23
C THR A 31 7.45 1.01 6.33
N VAL A 32 7.93 2.22 6.03
CA VAL A 32 8.54 3.11 7.03
C VAL A 32 7.55 3.39 8.16
N THR A 33 6.35 3.86 7.83
CA THR A 33 5.29 4.14 8.79
C THR A 33 4.87 2.89 9.57
N LEU A 34 4.78 1.74 8.92
CA LEU A 34 4.45 0.48 9.59
C LEU A 34 5.50 0.11 10.65
N VAL A 35 6.80 0.24 10.34
CA VAL A 35 7.87 -0.01 11.31
C VAL A 35 7.74 0.93 12.50
N GLU A 36 7.50 2.22 12.27
CA GLU A 36 7.30 3.21 13.33
C GLU A 36 6.11 2.86 14.24
N GLN A 37 4.98 2.45 13.66
CA GLN A 37 3.80 2.02 14.42
C GLN A 37 4.06 0.75 15.23
N LEU A 38 4.76 -0.23 14.64
CA LEU A 38 5.13 -1.47 15.32
C LEU A 38 6.08 -1.22 16.50
N GLN A 39 6.98 -0.24 16.40
CA GLN A 39 7.87 0.16 17.49
C GLN A 39 7.12 0.77 18.68
N GLN A 40 5.97 1.41 18.43
CA GLN A 40 5.11 2.00 19.46
C GLN A 40 4.15 0.99 20.08
N MET A 41 3.87 -0.11 19.38
CA MET A 41 2.93 -1.14 19.81
C MET A 41 3.43 -1.86 21.07
N ARG A 42 2.53 -2.00 22.05
CA ARG A 42 2.74 -2.86 23.21
C ARG A 42 2.42 -4.29 22.81
N VAL A 43 3.40 -5.17 22.96
CA VAL A 43 3.27 -6.60 22.68
C VAL A 43 3.72 -7.34 23.93
N ASP A 44 2.99 -8.39 24.33
CA ASP A 44 3.29 -9.18 25.53
C ASP A 44 4.60 -9.98 25.41
N THR A 45 5.07 -10.21 24.18
CA THR A 45 6.31 -10.92 23.86
C THR A 45 7.48 -9.96 23.61
N GLN A 46 8.70 -10.46 23.78
CA GLN A 46 9.92 -9.66 23.56
C GLN A 46 10.00 -9.15 22.11
N ASN A 47 9.86 -7.84 21.94
CA ASN A 47 9.92 -7.14 20.65
C ASN A 47 11.10 -6.16 20.57
N THR A 48 12.15 -6.38 21.37
CA THR A 48 13.30 -5.47 21.48
C THR A 48 14.04 -5.25 20.16
N PHE A 49 14.00 -6.22 19.25
CA PHE A 49 14.59 -6.10 17.91
C PHE A 49 13.93 -4.98 17.09
N LEU A 50 12.62 -4.76 17.24
CA LEU A 50 11.90 -3.70 16.51
C LEU A 50 12.52 -2.33 16.79
N LYS A 51 12.98 -2.10 18.02
CA LYS A 51 13.62 -0.83 18.43
C LYS A 51 14.96 -0.56 17.74
N GLN A 52 15.55 -1.57 17.10
CA GLN A 52 16.84 -1.47 16.41
C GLN A 52 16.67 -1.29 14.91
N LEU A 53 15.44 -1.38 14.39
CA LEU A 53 15.17 -1.26 12.96
C LEU A 53 15.14 0.21 12.53
N ASP A 54 15.80 0.50 11.42
CA ASP A 54 15.66 1.74 10.67
C ASP A 54 14.62 1.56 9.55
N GLY A 55 13.55 2.37 9.57
CA GLY A 55 12.41 2.23 8.65
C GLY A 55 12.82 2.29 7.17
N PRO A 56 13.57 3.32 6.72
CA PRO A 56 14.05 3.41 5.34
C PRO A 56 14.90 2.21 4.90
N GLN A 57 15.78 1.72 5.78
CA GLN A 57 16.55 0.51 5.50
C GLN A 57 15.64 -0.71 5.33
N VAL A 58 14.67 -0.93 6.22
CA VAL A 58 13.72 -2.05 6.12
C VAL A 58 12.90 -1.97 4.83
N ALA A 59 12.45 -0.78 4.43
CA ALA A 59 11.70 -0.60 3.19
C ALA A 59 12.50 -1.03 1.96
N THR A 60 13.80 -0.71 1.91
CA THR A 60 14.68 -1.07 0.80
C THR A 60 15.12 -2.55 0.85
N ASP A 61 15.30 -3.10 2.05
CA ASP A 61 15.76 -4.49 2.25
C ASP A 61 14.67 -5.52 1.94
N LEU A 62 13.41 -5.20 2.27
CA LEU A 62 12.29 -6.14 2.10
C LEU A 62 11.56 -6.01 0.77
N VAL A 63 11.62 -4.85 0.10
CA VAL A 63 10.82 -4.56 -1.09
C VAL A 63 11.71 -4.23 -2.28
N ASP A 64 11.78 -5.15 -3.24
CA ASP A 64 12.33 -4.87 -4.57
C ASP A 64 11.23 -4.33 -5.50
N ASP A 65 11.09 -3.02 -5.52
CA ASP A 65 10.04 -2.33 -6.27
C ASP A 65 10.30 -2.25 -7.79
N ARG A 66 11.48 -2.67 -8.27
CA ARG A 66 11.91 -2.50 -9.67
C ARG A 66 11.02 -3.27 -10.63
N PHE A 67 10.66 -4.51 -10.29
CA PHE A 67 9.77 -5.35 -11.11
C PHE A 67 8.36 -4.78 -11.16
N VAL A 68 7.88 -4.23 -10.04
CA VAL A 68 6.56 -3.62 -9.95
C VAL A 68 6.52 -2.33 -10.77
N LYS A 69 7.54 -1.47 -10.65
CA LYS A 69 7.70 -0.26 -11.47
C LYS A 69 7.68 -0.59 -12.96
N GLN A 70 8.45 -1.59 -13.38
CA GLN A 70 8.50 -2.02 -14.78
C GLN A 70 7.11 -2.48 -15.26
N ALA A 71 6.45 -3.36 -14.52
CA ALA A 71 5.13 -3.86 -14.88
C ALA A 71 4.07 -2.75 -14.94
N ILE A 72 4.10 -1.80 -14.00
CA ILE A 72 3.20 -0.64 -14.00
C ILE A 72 3.46 0.23 -15.23
N ASN A 73 4.72 0.50 -15.57
CA ASN A 73 5.07 1.27 -16.75
C ASN A 73 4.59 0.60 -18.05
N ASP A 74 4.77 -0.72 -18.17
CA ASP A 74 4.32 -1.51 -19.32
C ASP A 74 2.79 -1.47 -19.51
N LEU A 75 2.04 -1.26 -18.41
CA LEU A 75 0.58 -1.16 -18.40
C LEU A 75 0.06 0.28 -18.53
N GLY A 76 0.92 1.25 -18.84
CA GLY A 76 0.53 2.65 -19.05
C GLY A 76 0.78 3.58 -17.85
N GLY A 77 1.59 3.15 -16.89
CA GLY A 77 2.02 3.94 -15.73
C GLY A 77 0.99 3.97 -14.60
N LEU A 78 1.32 4.68 -13.52
CA LEU A 78 0.50 4.77 -12.30
C LEU A 78 -0.92 5.28 -12.58
N ARG A 79 -1.09 6.19 -13.53
CA ARG A 79 -2.39 6.74 -13.92
C ARG A 79 -3.36 5.69 -14.47
N ALA A 80 -2.88 4.61 -15.09
CA ALA A 80 -3.72 3.50 -15.54
C ALA A 80 -4.45 2.81 -14.38
N PHE A 81 -3.92 2.96 -13.16
CA PHE A 81 -4.48 2.43 -11.92
C PHE A 81 -5.17 3.49 -11.07
N GLY A 82 -5.42 4.69 -11.62
CA GLY A 82 -6.05 5.79 -10.88
C GLY A 82 -5.19 6.40 -9.79
N LEU A 83 -3.86 6.22 -9.86
CA LEU A 83 -2.89 6.82 -8.95
C LEU A 83 -2.27 8.07 -9.56
N ASP A 84 -1.78 8.96 -8.70
CA ASP A 84 -0.93 10.08 -9.12
C ASP A 84 0.35 9.55 -9.76
N ASP A 85 0.91 10.32 -10.69
CA ASP A 85 2.13 9.97 -11.43
C ASP A 85 3.38 10.25 -10.59
N ALA A 86 3.41 9.69 -9.38
CA ALA A 86 4.45 9.87 -8.38
C ALA A 86 4.71 8.53 -7.66
N TRP A 87 6.00 8.18 -7.53
CA TRP A 87 6.47 6.98 -6.83
C TRP A 87 6.64 7.21 -5.32
N GLU A 88 6.22 8.37 -4.84
CA GLU A 88 6.29 8.80 -3.45
C GLU A 88 4.89 9.16 -2.98
N ARG A 89 4.62 8.88 -1.70
CA ARG A 89 3.35 9.21 -1.05
C ARG A 89 3.64 9.59 0.40
N THR A 90 2.83 10.49 0.94
CA THR A 90 2.82 10.77 2.37
C THR A 90 1.71 9.95 3.03
N GLU A 91 2.06 9.20 4.08
CA GLU A 91 1.08 8.47 4.87
C GLU A 91 0.41 9.43 5.87
N TRP A 92 -0.90 9.29 6.04
CA TRP A 92 -1.65 9.98 7.07
C TRP A 92 -1.98 8.99 8.19
N ILE A 93 -1.50 9.28 9.40
CA ILE A 93 -1.74 8.47 10.60
C ILE A 93 -2.70 9.27 11.50
N ALA A 94 -3.85 8.66 11.83
CA ALA A 94 -4.91 9.29 12.64
C ALA A 94 -4.73 9.07 14.14
#